data_AF-A0A2A4B5M6-F1
#
_entry.id   AF-A0A2A4B5M6-F1
#
_cell.length_a   1.000
_cell.length_b   1.000
_cell.length_c   1.000
_cell.angle_alpha   90.00
_cell.angle_beta   90.00
_cell.angle_gamma   90.00
#
_symmetry.space_group_name_H-M   'P 1'
#
loop_
_entity.id
_entity.type
_entity.pdbx_description
1 polymer ?
#
loop_
_entity_poly.entity_id
_entity_poly.type
_entity_poly.pdbx_seq_one_letter_code
_entity_poly.pdbx_strand_id
1 'polypeptide(L)'
;MSFQQLDPPIPVHVLERGPGLAFAVIDYGPEHNLIWVTALDANGEIWCAPNPKVRMQGNWTMGRARPAAVAAERDACTGDGAIAA
;
A
#
# COMPACT_ATOMS: atom_id res chain seq x y z
N MET A 1 18.97 -9.39 9.18
CA MET A 1 17.95 -8.33 9.30
C MET A 1 18.46 -7.08 8.60
N SER A 2 17.69 -6.54 7.66
CA SER A 2 17.99 -5.28 6.98
C SER A 2 16.79 -4.34 7.02
N PHE A 3 17.06 -3.04 7.12
CA PHE A 3 16.08 -1.97 6.96
C PHE A 3 16.45 -1.22 5.68
N GLN A 4 15.52 -1.14 4.74
CA GLN A 4 15.73 -0.44 3.47
C GLN A 4 14.73 0.71 3.38
N GLN A 5 15.23 1.94 3.35
CA GLN A 5 14.41 3.11 3.04
C GLN A 5 14.00 3.08 1.56
N LEU A 6 12.76 3.46 1.28
CA LEU A 6 12.24 3.66 -0.06
C LEU A 6 12.35 5.15 -0.41
N ASP A 7 13.02 5.43 -1.52
CA ASP A 7 13.19 6.78 -2.04
C ASP A 7 13.01 6.75 -3.58
N PRO A 8 11.85 7.21 -4.12
CA PRO A 8 10.76 7.87 -3.40
C PRO A 8 9.87 6.90 -2.58
N PRO A 9 9.12 7.41 -1.58
CA PRO A 9 8.07 6.65 -0.93
C PRO A 9 6.99 6.18 -1.93
N ILE A 10 6.42 5.01 -1.70
CA ILE A 10 5.53 4.33 -2.64
C ILE A 10 4.09 4.32 -2.10
N PRO A 11 3.10 4.79 -2.87
CA PRO A 11 1.69 4.68 -2.49
C PRO A 11 1.23 3.22 -2.43
N VAL A 12 0.77 2.81 -1.26
CA VAL A 12 0.29 1.44 -1.00
C VAL A 12 -1.03 1.46 -0.26
N HIS A 13 -1.69 0.31 -0.23
CA HIS A 13 -2.90 0.05 0.52
C HIS A 13 -2.63 -1.13 1.45
N VAL A 14 -2.83 -0.91 2.75
CA VAL A 14 -2.76 -1.97 3.75
C VAL A 14 -4.17 -2.52 3.97
N LEU A 15 -4.38 -3.81 3.69
CA LEU A 15 -5.68 -4.46 3.86
C LEU A 15 -6.20 -4.24 5.29
N GLU A 16 -7.49 -3.92 5.43
CA GLU A 16 -8.17 -3.66 6.72
C GLU A 16 -7.72 -2.36 7.43
N ARG A 17 -6.82 -1.57 6.82
CA ARG A 17 -6.30 -0.31 7.38
C ARG A 17 -6.49 0.89 6.47
N GLY A 18 -6.40 0.69 5.15
CA GLY A 18 -6.60 1.75 4.16
C GLY A 18 -5.33 2.14 3.38
N PRO A 19 -5.44 3.21 2.58
CA PRO A 19 -4.33 3.75 1.81
C PRO A 19 -3.29 4.46 2.70
N GLY A 20 -2.06 4.50 2.20
CA GLY A 20 -0.95 5.22 2.81
C GLY A 20 0.30 5.25 1.94
N LEU A 21 1.36 5.82 2.49
CA LEU A 21 2.64 5.99 1.81
C LEU A 21 3.72 5.12 2.50
N ALA A 22 4.21 4.11 1.81
CA ALA A 22 5.30 3.27 2.28
C ALA A 22 6.65 3.96 2.07
N PHE A 23 7.42 4.13 3.14
CA PHE A 23 8.72 4.80 3.10
C PHE A 23 9.89 3.88 3.48
N ALA A 24 9.62 2.65 3.91
CA ALA A 24 10.65 1.64 4.16
C ALA A 24 10.11 0.21 4.10
N VAL A 25 11.03 -0.74 3.92
CA VAL A 25 10.78 -2.18 4.11
C VAL A 25 11.81 -2.77 5.08
N ILE A 26 11.38 -3.74 5.87
CA ILE A 26 12.21 -4.48 6.83
C ILE A 26 12.21 -5.94 6.40
N ASP A 27 13.41 -6.48 6.17
CA ASP A 27 13.63 -7.89 5.87
C ASP A 27 14.24 -8.60 7.09
N TYR A 28 13.49 -9.54 7.63
CA TYR A 28 13.93 -10.40 8.73
C TYR A 28 14.65 -11.68 8.25
N GLY A 29 14.62 -11.97 6.95
CA GLY A 29 15.24 -13.13 6.33
C GLY A 29 14.24 -14.13 5.75
N PRO A 30 14.72 -15.29 5.26
CA PRO A 30 13.94 -16.21 4.42
C PRO A 30 12.65 -16.79 5.04
N GLU A 31 12.58 -16.88 6.36
CA GLU A 31 11.43 -17.48 7.08
C GLU A 31 10.36 -16.46 7.49
N HIS A 32 10.55 -15.18 7.14
CA HIS A 32 9.67 -14.10 7.53
C HIS A 32 9.15 -13.33 6.31
N ASN A 33 7.96 -12.76 6.43
CA ASN A 33 7.46 -11.84 5.43
C ASN A 33 8.31 -10.56 5.44
N LEU A 34 8.55 -10.00 4.25
CA LEU A 34 8.95 -8.59 4.15
C LEU A 34 7.89 -7.73 4.83
N ILE A 35 8.32 -6.86 5.74
CA ILE A 35 7.45 -5.95 6.47
C ILE A 35 7.54 -4.58 5.82
N TRP A 36 6.39 -3.99 5.50
CA TRP A 36 6.28 -2.67 4.91
C TRP A 36 5.94 -1.64 5.99
N VAL A 37 6.71 -0.56 6.04
CA VAL A 37 6.49 0.55 6.96
C VAL A 37 5.76 1.66 6.21
N THR A 38 4.51 1.91 6.60
CA THR A 38 3.57 2.78 5.88
C THR A 38 3.02 3.84 6.82
N ALA A 39 3.03 5.10 6.39
CA ALA A 39 2.25 6.15 7.03
C ALA A 39 0.83 6.14 6.45
N LEU A 40 -0.19 5.88 7.27
CA LEU A 40 -1.59 5.79 6.84
C LEU A 40 -2.20 7.18 6.61
N ASP A 41 -2.95 7.34 5.52
CA ASP A 41 -3.50 8.64 5.13
C ASP A 41 -4.58 9.15 6.10
N ALA A 42 -5.35 8.24 6.71
CA ALA A 42 -6.52 8.58 7.52
C ALA A 42 -6.17 9.32 8.82
N ASN A 43 -5.05 8.97 9.46
CA ASN A 43 -4.68 9.44 10.80
C ASN A 43 -3.17 9.72 10.97
N GLY A 44 -2.35 9.47 9.95
CA GLY A 44 -0.90 9.60 10.03
C GLY A 44 -0.21 8.51 10.85
N GLU A 45 -0.92 7.45 11.25
CA GLU A 45 -0.35 6.34 12.01
C GLU A 45 0.72 5.63 11.17
N ILE A 46 1.86 5.36 11.80
CA ILE A 46 2.92 4.54 11.20
C ILE A 46 2.60 3.07 11.49
N TRP A 47 2.27 2.33 10.45
CA TRP A 47 1.87 0.93 10.55
C TRP A 47 2.87 0.00 9.83
N CYS A 48 3.12 -1.15 10.45
CA CYS A 48 3.96 -2.21 9.91
C CYS A 48 3.10 -3.38 9.44
N ALA A 49 3.06 -3.64 8.13
CA ALA A 49 2.25 -4.71 7.55
C ALA A 49 3.11 -5.77 6.85
N PRO A 50 2.81 -7.08 7.00
CA PRO A 50 3.51 -8.12 6.25
C PRO A 50 3.09 -8.09 4.78
N ASN A 51 4.00 -8.48 3.88
CA ASN A 51 3.82 -8.44 2.43
C ASN A 51 2.45 -8.95 1.91
N PRO A 52 1.88 -10.08 2.41
CA PRO A 52 0.57 -10.55 1.97
C PRO A 52 -0.59 -9.56 2.22
N LYS A 53 -0.44 -8.61 3.15
CA LYS A 53 -1.41 -7.57 3.50
C LYS A 53 -1.23 -6.24 2.77
N VAL A 54 -0.27 -6.13 1.85
CA VAL A 54 0.03 -4.85 1.17
C VAL A 54 -0.31 -4.96 -0.31
N ARG A 55 -0.99 -3.95 -0.86
CA ARG A 55 -1.30 -3.82 -2.28
C ARG A 55 -0.82 -2.48 -2.80
N MET A 56 -0.45 -2.42 -4.07
CA MET A 56 -0.23 -1.13 -4.72
C MET A 56 -1.57 -0.39 -4.83
N GLN A 57 -1.55 0.94 -4.68
CA GLN A 57 -2.72 1.75 -5.03
C GLN A 57 -2.95 1.73 -6.54
N GLY A 58 -4.16 2.13 -6.96
CA GLY A 58 -4.44 2.28 -8.39
C GLY A 58 -3.65 3.45 -8.99
N ASN A 59 -3.40 3.39 -10.30
CA ASN A 59 -2.64 4.43 -11.00
C ASN A 59 -3.18 4.60 -12.43
N TRP A 60 -3.96 5.66 -12.65
CA TRP A 60 -4.62 5.92 -13.92
C TRP A 60 -3.66 6.31 -15.05
N THR A 61 -2.55 7.03 -14.77
CA THR A 61 -1.55 7.36 -15.80
C THR A 61 -0.81 6.13 -16.29
N MET A 62 -0.72 5.10 -15.45
CA MET A 62 -0.17 3.78 -15.80
C MET A 62 -1.24 2.77 -16.27
N GLY A 63 -2.51 3.17 -16.39
CA GLY A 63 -3.60 2.26 -16.76
C GLY A 63 -3.85 1.13 -15.76
N ARG A 64 -3.45 1.31 -14.49
CA ARG A 64 -3.62 0.31 -13.43
C ARG A 64 -4.88 0.60 -12.63
N ALA A 65 -5.86 -0.28 -12.78
CA ALA A 65 -7.05 -0.26 -11.93
C ALA A 65 -6.70 -0.58 -10.47
N ARG A 66 -7.58 -0.16 -9.55
CA ARG A 66 -7.48 -0.54 -8.14
C ARG A 66 -7.54 -2.07 -8.01
N PRO A 67 -6.66 -2.72 -7.21
CA PRO A 67 -6.72 -4.16 -7.03
C PRO A 67 -8.06 -4.62 -6.43
N ALA A 68 -8.60 -5.74 -6.90
CA ALA A 68 -9.89 -6.27 -6.44
C ALA A 68 -9.94 -6.49 -4.91
N ALA A 69 -8.81 -6.86 -4.30
CA ALA A 69 -8.68 -7.06 -2.87
C ALA A 69 -8.91 -5.80 -2.02
N VAL A 70 -8.90 -4.61 -2.64
CA VAL A 70 -9.12 -3.30 -1.99
C VAL A 70 -10.28 -2.52 -2.63
N ALA A 71 -11.09 -3.16 -3.48
CA ALA A 71 -12.13 -2.49 -4.25
C ALA A 71 -13.21 -1.79 -3.38
N ALA A 72 -13.44 -2.28 -2.16
CA ALA A 72 -14.44 -1.73 -1.25
C ALA A 72 -13.96 -0.47 -0.49
N GLU A 73 -12.66 -0.19 -0.46
CA GLU A 73 -12.08 0.89 0.32
C GLU A 73 -11.70 2.06 -0.60
N ARG A 74 -12.11 3.29 -0.26
CA ARG A 74 -11.80 4.49 -1.07
C ARG A 74 -10.31 4.77 -1.06
N ASP A 75 -9.77 5.06 -2.24
CA ASP A 75 -8.43 5.56 -2.48
C ASP A 75 -8.53 6.77 -3.44
N ALA A 76 -7.91 7.87 -3.04
CA ALA A 76 -8.01 9.16 -3.71
C ALA A 76 -7.29 9.18 -5.08
N CYS A 77 -6.32 8.29 -5.32
CA CYS A 77 -5.51 8.27 -6.55
C CYS A 77 -6.28 7.77 -7.79
N THR A 78 -7.44 7.15 -7.61
CA THR A 78 -8.25 6.59 -8.71
C THR A 78 -9.61 7.28 -8.89
N GLY A 79 -10.00 8.20 -7.99
CA GLY A 79 -11.33 8.79 -7.94
C GLY A 79 -12.42 7.77 -7.62
N ASP A 80 -13.62 8.21 -7.23
CA ASP A 80 -14.80 7.34 -7.00
C ASP A 80 -15.40 6.81 -8.33
N GLY A 81 -14.56 6.65 -9.35
CA GLY A 81 -14.94 6.25 -10.69
C GLY A 81 -15.42 4.81 -10.70
N ALA A 82 -16.72 4.63 -10.63
CA ALA A 82 -17.42 3.49 -11.17
C ALA A 82 -16.82 3.20 -12.56
N ILE A 83 -16.09 2.09 -12.68
CA ILE A 83 -15.86 1.46 -13.98
C ILE A 83 -17.21 0.93 -14.46
N ALA A 84 -17.99 1.81 -15.10
CA ALA A 84 -19.12 1.40 -15.90
C ALA A 84 -18.57 0.59 -17.08
N ALA A 85 -18.87 -0.70 -17.09
CA ALA A 85 -18.86 -1.58 -18.24
C ALA A 85 -20.18 -2.35 -18.25
#